data_AF-A0A1J5T6T5-F1
#
_entry.id   AF-A0A1J5T6T5-F1
#
_cell.length_a   1.000
_cell.length_b   1.000
_cell.length_c   1.000
_cell.angle_alpha   90.00
_cell.angle_beta   90.00
_cell.angle_gamma   90.00
#
_symmetry.space_group_name_H-M   'P 1'
#
loop_
_entity.id
_entity.type
_entity.pdbx_description
1 polymer ?
#
loop_
_entity_poly.entity_id
_entity_poly.type
_entity_poly.pdbx_seq_one_letter_code
_entity_poly.pdbx_strand_id
1 'polypeptide(L)'
;MASKDWIKYMIDKQKGTASKAAALEEGQKEGYSAAMDSKDDVDRDAILEEIKKNKWDEANKVMKEVRTISESILKQKTKDERNEVMLQTREIARKAGRKAAWIIGWEQGWKKGWDEKLNSN
;
A
#
# COMPACT_ATOMS: atom_id res chain seq x y z
N MET A 1 -34.89 1.09 0.71
CA MET A 1 -33.88 2.04 1.23
C MET A 1 -32.68 1.25 1.72
N ALA A 2 -31.47 1.57 1.27
CA ALA A 2 -30.26 0.98 1.86
C ALA A 2 -30.12 1.42 3.33
N SER A 3 -29.68 0.54 4.22
CA SER A 3 -29.45 0.90 5.62
C SER A 3 -28.33 1.95 5.72
N LYS A 4 -28.36 2.79 6.78
CA LYS A 4 -27.29 3.77 7.04
C LYS A 4 -25.90 3.11 7.11
N ASP A 5 -25.83 1.89 7.64
CA ASP A 5 -24.60 1.10 7.70
C ASP A 5 -24.09 0.68 6.33
N TRP A 6 -24.99 0.34 5.40
CA TRP A 6 -24.63 0.01 4.02
C TRP A 6 -24.07 1.21 3.26
N ILE A 7 -24.70 2.38 3.44
CA ILE A 7 -24.22 3.64 2.84
C ILE A 7 -22.84 3.99 3.38
N LYS A 8 -22.64 3.90 4.70
CA LYS A 8 -21.33 4.15 5.34
C LYS A 8 -20.26 3.20 4.83
N TYR A 9 -20.57 1.91 4.72
CA TYR A 9 -19.68 0.90 4.16
C TYR A 9 -19.26 1.22 2.71
N MET A 10 -20.20 1.61 1.86
CA MET A 10 -19.92 1.97 0.46
C MET A 10 -19.00 3.19 0.34
N ILE A 11 -19.22 4.23 1.15
CA ILE A 11 -18.36 5.42 1.20
C ILE A 11 -16.94 5.03 1.64
N ASP A 12 -16.83 4.24 2.71
CA ASP A 12 -15.54 3.79 3.24
C ASP A 12 -14.77 2.92 2.23
N LYS A 13 -15.49 2.10 1.45
CA LYS A 13 -14.90 1.30 0.37
C LYS A 13 -14.36 2.19 -0.75
N GLN A 14 -15.15 3.16 -1.20
CA GLN A 14 -14.72 4.11 -2.24
C GLN A 14 -13.48 4.91 -1.82
N LYS A 15 -13.45 5.41 -0.57
CA LYS A 15 -12.27 6.08 0.00
C LYS A 15 -11.03 5.17 -0.02
N GLY A 16 -11.19 3.90 0.36
CA GLY A 16 -10.12 2.91 0.31
C GLY A 16 -9.58 2.69 -1.11
N THR A 17 -10.45 2.59 -2.10
CA THR A 17 -10.05 2.44 -3.51
C THR A 17 -9.33 3.68 -4.02
N ALA A 18 -9.87 4.87 -3.78
CA ALA A 18 -9.26 6.13 -4.19
C ALA A 18 -7.87 6.32 -3.56
N SER A 19 -7.74 6.00 -2.26
CA SER A 19 -6.46 6.09 -1.55
C SER A 19 -5.39 5.15 -2.14
N LYS A 20 -5.77 3.93 -2.53
CA LYS A 20 -4.85 2.98 -3.20
C LYS A 20 -4.47 3.44 -4.60
N ALA A 21 -5.42 3.96 -5.37
CA ALA A 21 -5.15 4.47 -6.71
C ALA A 21 -4.18 5.66 -6.67
N ALA A 22 -4.40 6.61 -5.76
CA ALA A 22 -3.50 7.73 -5.55
C ALA A 22 -2.09 7.28 -5.14
N ALA A 23 -2.00 6.30 -4.25
CA ALA A 23 -0.70 5.74 -3.83
C ALA A 23 0.02 5.00 -4.95
N LEU A 24 -0.71 4.29 -5.82
CA LEU A 24 -0.15 3.66 -7.02
C LEU A 24 0.47 4.72 -7.94
N GLU A 25 -0.26 5.81 -8.23
CA GLU A 25 0.22 6.90 -9.08
C GLU A 25 1.42 7.63 -8.48
N GLU A 26 1.38 7.90 -7.17
CA GLU A 26 2.49 8.47 -6.40
C GLU A 26 3.74 7.59 -6.50
N GLY A 27 3.59 6.28 -6.26
CA GLY A 27 4.66 5.30 -6.44
C GLY A 27 5.23 5.33 -7.85
N GLN A 28 4.38 5.31 -8.88
CA GLN A 28 4.83 5.37 -10.28
C GLN A 28 5.69 6.60 -10.57
N LYS A 29 5.28 7.78 -10.10
CA LYS A 29 6.05 9.03 -10.28
C LYS A 29 7.40 8.98 -9.58
N GLU A 30 7.42 8.51 -8.34
CA GLU A 30 8.66 8.41 -7.56
C GLU A 30 9.63 7.39 -8.14
N GLY A 31 9.14 6.21 -8.52
CA GLY A 31 9.97 5.17 -9.14
C GLY A 31 10.56 5.61 -10.46
N TYR A 32 9.76 6.28 -11.29
CA TYR A 32 10.23 6.85 -12.55
C TYR A 32 11.33 7.89 -12.35
N SER A 33 11.10 8.85 -11.45
CA SER A 33 12.08 9.91 -11.17
C SER A 33 13.39 9.31 -10.65
N ALA A 34 13.31 8.33 -9.74
CA ALA A 34 14.47 7.63 -9.22
C ALA A 34 15.29 6.93 -10.32
N ALA A 35 14.62 6.32 -11.31
CA ALA A 35 15.31 5.68 -12.44
C ALA A 35 16.02 6.72 -13.33
N MET A 36 15.38 7.86 -13.61
CA MET A 36 15.97 8.93 -14.42
C MET A 36 17.19 9.57 -13.74
N ASP A 37 17.12 9.78 -12.42
CA ASP A 37 18.18 10.38 -11.61
C ASP A 37 19.36 9.43 -11.33
N SER A 38 19.13 8.12 -11.49
CA SER A 38 20.17 7.10 -11.28
C SER A 38 21.25 7.17 -12.36
N LYS A 39 22.50 6.85 -12.03
CA LYS A 39 23.59 6.76 -13.02
C LYS A 39 23.47 5.48 -13.85
N ASP A 40 23.96 5.48 -15.09
CA ASP A 40 23.79 4.32 -16.00
C ASP A 40 24.58 3.07 -15.58
N ASP A 41 25.60 3.23 -14.74
CA ASP A 41 26.48 2.19 -14.23
C ASP A 41 25.96 1.48 -12.96
N VAL A 42 24.76 1.84 -12.49
CA VAL A 42 24.17 1.19 -11.31
C VAL A 42 23.63 -0.20 -11.62
N ASP A 43 23.70 -1.08 -10.63
CA ASP A 43 22.99 -2.36 -10.64
C ASP A 43 21.49 -2.12 -10.34
N ARG A 44 20.71 -2.04 -11.41
CA ARG A 44 19.29 -1.69 -11.40
C ARG A 44 18.45 -2.71 -10.65
N ASP A 45 18.82 -3.99 -10.78
CA ASP A 45 18.12 -5.10 -10.15
C ASP A 45 18.43 -5.13 -8.65
N ALA A 46 19.68 -4.88 -8.25
CA ALA A 46 20.05 -4.75 -6.85
C ALA A 46 19.29 -3.61 -6.15
N ILE A 47 19.17 -2.44 -6.78
CA ILE A 47 18.41 -1.30 -6.23
C ILE A 47 16.93 -1.65 -6.08
N LEU A 48 16.34 -2.26 -7.12
CA LEU A 48 14.94 -2.66 -7.11
C LEU A 48 14.67 -3.68 -5.98
N GLU A 49 15.53 -4.68 -5.84
CA GLU A 49 15.41 -5.70 -4.79
C GLU A 49 15.57 -5.11 -3.38
N GLU A 50 16.54 -4.21 -3.18
CA GLU A 50 16.73 -3.54 -1.89
C GLU A 50 15.49 -2.73 -1.48
N ILE A 51 14.97 -1.91 -2.40
CA ILE A 51 13.79 -1.08 -2.14
C ILE A 51 12.56 -1.96 -1.92
N LYS A 52 12.36 -2.99 -2.74
CA LYS A 52 11.25 -3.93 -2.56
C LYS A 52 11.34 -4.60 -1.21
N LYS A 53 12.49 -5.14 -0.83
CA LYS A 53 12.68 -5.80 0.47
C LYS A 53 12.36 -4.85 1.63
N ASN A 54 12.97 -3.67 1.66
CA ASN A 54 12.77 -2.70 2.74
C ASN A 54 11.31 -2.26 2.86
N LYS A 55 10.66 -1.94 1.73
CA LYS A 55 9.28 -1.44 1.74
C LYS A 55 8.26 -2.56 2.02
N TRP A 56 8.49 -3.77 1.50
CA TRP A 56 7.68 -4.94 1.84
C TRP A 56 7.84 -5.35 3.29
N ASP A 57 9.04 -5.26 3.88
CA ASP A 57 9.24 -5.52 5.31
C ASP A 57 8.42 -4.58 6.17
N GLU A 58 8.37 -3.30 5.83
CA GLU A 58 7.52 -2.34 6.53
C GLU A 58 6.03 -2.63 6.33
N ALA A 59 5.59 -3.00 5.12
CA ALA A 59 4.20 -3.39 4.87
C ALA A 59 3.81 -4.66 5.65
N ASN A 60 4.73 -5.63 5.72
CA ASN A 60 4.56 -6.89 6.43
C ASN A 60 4.50 -6.69 7.94
N LYS A 61 5.24 -5.73 8.51
CA LYS A 61 5.10 -5.34 9.93
C LYS A 61 3.68 -4.87 10.24
N VAL A 62 3.16 -3.96 9.42
CA VAL A 62 1.78 -3.46 9.56
C VAL A 62 0.77 -4.62 9.41
N MET A 63 0.97 -5.52 8.45
CA MET A 63 0.09 -6.69 8.29
C MET A 63 0.12 -7.66 9.47
N LYS A 64 1.29 -7.85 10.11
CA LYS A 64 1.40 -8.64 11.34
C LYS A 64 0.62 -7.99 12.48
N GLU A 65 0.72 -6.67 12.64
CA GLU A 65 -0.08 -5.94 13.63
C GLU A 65 -1.59 -6.08 13.38
N VAL A 66 -2.03 -5.93 12.11
CA VAL A 66 -3.43 -6.16 11.72
C VAL A 66 -3.89 -7.55 12.13
N ARG A 67 -3.07 -8.57 11.88
CA ARG A 67 -3.39 -9.97 12.23
C ARG A 67 -3.55 -10.14 13.74
N THR A 68 -2.59 -9.66 14.52
CA THR A 68 -2.63 -9.72 15.99
C THR A 68 -3.89 -9.05 16.54
N ILE A 69 -4.24 -7.87 16.03
CA ILE A 69 -5.44 -7.14 16.48
C ILE A 69 -6.71 -7.88 16.04
N SER A 70 -6.75 -8.40 14.80
CA SER A 70 -7.88 -9.17 14.29
C SER A 70 -8.18 -10.41 15.15
N GLU A 71 -7.15 -11.12 15.58
CA GLU A 71 -7.27 -12.28 16.46
C GLU A 71 -7.84 -11.93 17.86
N SER A 72 -7.79 -10.64 18.24
CA SER A 72 -8.38 -10.14 19.48
C SER A 72 -9.85 -9.72 19.35
N ILE A 73 -10.40 -9.59 18.13
CA ILE A 73 -11.79 -9.18 17.91
C ILE A 73 -12.75 -10.15 18.59
N LEU A 74 -12.55 -11.46 18.40
CA LEU A 74 -13.43 -12.47 19.00
C LEU A 74 -13.28 -12.61 20.52
N LYS A 75 -12.25 -11.98 21.12
CA LYS A 75 -11.99 -11.99 22.56
C LYS A 75 -12.72 -10.87 23.31
N GLN A 76 -13.34 -9.92 22.60
CA GLN A 76 -14.06 -8.80 23.23
C GLN A 76 -15.44 -9.24 23.74
N LYS A 77 -15.79 -8.80 24.94
CA LYS A 77 -16.98 -9.25 25.67
C LYS A 77 -18.26 -8.68 25.07
N THR A 78 -18.22 -7.42 24.66
CA THR A 78 -19.40 -6.70 24.16
C THR A 78 -19.38 -6.52 22.65
N LYS A 79 -20.56 -6.28 22.07
CA LYS A 79 -20.70 -5.97 20.64
C LYS A 79 -20.00 -4.65 20.28
N ASP A 80 -20.03 -3.67 21.16
CA ASP A 80 -19.46 -2.35 20.90
C ASP A 80 -17.93 -2.38 20.92
N GLU A 81 -17.32 -3.09 21.88
CA GLU A 81 -15.87 -3.34 21.89
C GLU A 81 -15.43 -4.12 20.63
N ARG A 82 -16.19 -5.14 20.20
CA ARG A 82 -15.91 -5.86 18.94
C ARG A 82 -15.91 -4.92 17.75
N ASN A 83 -16.89 -4.02 17.69
CA ASN A 83 -17.01 -3.05 16.59
C ASN A 83 -15.84 -2.07 16.59
N GLU A 84 -15.41 -1.59 17.76
CA GLU A 84 -14.27 -0.69 17.88
C GLU A 84 -12.97 -1.35 17.39
N VAL A 85 -12.65 -2.55 17.88
CA VAL A 85 -11.45 -3.29 17.45
C VAL A 85 -11.54 -3.60 15.95
N MET A 86 -12.72 -3.93 15.41
CA MET A 86 -12.91 -4.14 13.99
C MET A 86 -12.68 -2.87 13.16
N LEU A 87 -13.09 -1.70 13.64
CA LEU A 87 -12.85 -0.42 12.97
C LEU A 87 -11.35 -0.08 12.95
N GLN A 88 -10.66 -0.24 14.08
CA GLN A 88 -9.21 -0.05 14.17
C GLN A 88 -8.46 -0.98 13.21
N THR A 89 -8.82 -2.26 13.21
CA THR A 89 -8.25 -3.28 12.31
C THR A 89 -8.41 -2.88 10.84
N ARG A 90 -9.60 -2.42 10.44
CA ARG A 90 -9.86 -1.97 9.07
C ARG A 90 -8.98 -0.79 8.68
N GLU A 91 -8.76 0.16 9.60
CA GLU A 91 -7.95 1.33 9.31
C GLU A 91 -6.47 1.00 9.11
N ILE A 92 -5.93 0.11 9.95
CA ILE A 92 -4.56 -0.37 9.79
C ILE A 92 -4.42 -1.19 8.50
N ALA A 93 -5.40 -2.04 8.18
CA ALA A 93 -5.41 -2.79 6.92
C ALA A 93 -5.48 -1.87 5.69
N ARG A 94 -6.19 -0.74 5.76
CA ARG A 94 -6.19 0.27 4.69
C ARG A 94 -4.80 0.89 4.50
N LYS A 95 -4.10 1.23 5.59
CA LYS A 95 -2.73 1.75 5.53
C LYS A 95 -1.78 0.73 4.87
N ALA A 96 -1.86 -0.54 5.25
CA ALA A 96 -1.09 -1.61 4.62
C ALA A 96 -1.41 -1.72 3.12
N GLY A 97 -2.69 -1.69 2.75
CA GLY A 97 -3.12 -1.73 1.36
C GLY A 97 -2.67 -0.52 0.53
N ARG A 98 -2.67 0.69 1.11
CA ARG A 98 -2.11 1.89 0.46
C ARG A 98 -0.61 1.73 0.21
N LYS A 99 0.13 1.23 1.19
CA LYS A 99 1.57 1.01 1.09
C LYS A 99 1.92 -0.02 0.02
N ALA A 100 1.20 -1.13 -0.03
CA ALA A 100 1.36 -2.13 -1.08
C ALA A 100 1.10 -1.54 -2.47
N ALA A 101 0.06 -0.72 -2.63
CA ALA A 101 -0.22 -0.04 -3.89
C ALA A 101 0.92 0.90 -4.31
N TRP A 102 1.49 1.67 -3.37
CA TRP A 102 2.65 2.50 -3.63
C TRP A 102 3.88 1.69 -4.09
N ILE A 103 4.18 0.56 -3.43
CA ILE A 103 5.32 -0.29 -3.81
C ILE A 103 5.17 -0.83 -5.24
N ILE A 104 3.98 -1.30 -5.60
CA ILE A 104 3.67 -1.76 -6.96
C ILE A 104 3.85 -0.63 -7.96
N GLY A 105 3.37 0.57 -7.62
CA GLY A 105 3.51 1.75 -8.46
C GLY A 105 4.97 2.11 -8.69
N TRP A 106 5.76 2.12 -7.62
CA TRP A 106 7.19 2.41 -7.65
C TRP A 106 7.95 1.44 -8.56
N GLU A 107 7.69 0.14 -8.44
CA GLU A 107 8.30 -0.86 -9.33
C GLU A 107 7.96 -0.61 -10.82
N GLN A 108 6.70 -0.25 -11.12
CA GLN A 108 6.29 0.08 -12.49
C GLN A 108 6.97 1.34 -13.00
N GLY A 109 7.05 2.39 -12.17
CA GLY A 109 7.73 3.64 -12.49
C GLY A 109 9.21 3.43 -12.77
N TRP A 110 9.90 2.70 -11.90
CA TRP A 110 11.32 2.38 -12.02
C TRP A 110 11.64 1.67 -13.33
N LYS A 111 10.90 0.60 -13.63
CA LYS A 111 11.04 -0.15 -14.89
C LYS A 111 10.84 0.75 -16.10
N LYS A 112 9.76 1.54 -16.10
CA LYS A 112 9.46 2.47 -17.18
C LYS A 112 10.56 3.51 -17.39
N GLY A 113 11.09 4.11 -16.31
CA GLY A 113 12.15 5.12 -16.40
C GLY A 113 13.42 4.54 -17.02
N TRP A 114 13.81 3.33 -16.64
CA TRP A 114 14.95 2.65 -17.26
C TRP A 114 14.72 2.27 -18.72
N ASP A 115 13.52 1.79 -19.07
CA ASP A 115 13.16 1.48 -20.45
C ASP A 115 13.28 2.74 -21.33
N GLU A 116 12.75 3.88 -20.87
CA GLU A 116 12.86 5.15 -21.60
C GLU A 116 14.31 5.63 -21.69
N LYS A 117 15.09 5.52 -20.61
CA LYS A 117 16.48 5.94 -20.59
C LYS A 117 17.37 5.12 -21.52
N LEU A 118 17.14 3.81 -21.60
CA LEU A 118 17.83 2.91 -22.51
C LEU A 118 17.46 3.15 -23.98
N ASN A 119 16.19 3.48 -24.25
CA ASN A 119 15.71 3.75 -25.61
C ASN A 119 15.99 5.18 -26.10
N SER A 120 16.48 6.06 -25.21
CA SER A 120 16.84 7.45 -25.54
C SER A 120 18.34 7.65 -25.82
N ASN A 121 19.15 6.60 -25.62
CA ASN A 121 20.58 6.51 -25.98
C ASN A 121 20.75 5.70 -27.27
#